data_AF-A0A5N6KEJ1-F1
#
_entry.id   AF-A0A5N6KEJ1-F1
#
_cell.length_a   1.000
_cell.length_b   1.000
_cell.length_c   1.000
_cell.angle_alpha   90.00
_cell.angle_beta   90.00
_cell.angle_gamma   90.00
#
_symmetry.space_group_name_H-M   'P 1'
#
loop_
_entity.id
_entity.type
_entity.pdbx_description
1 polymer ?
#
loop_
_entity_poly.entity_id
_entity_poly.type
_entity_poly.pdbx_seq_one_letter_code
_entity_poly.pdbx_strand_id
1 'polypeptide(L)' 'MGSYEWGHKIADHRFCKSCGSSIMIDLRRPEAFGEADPRKDMVGINVRNFKNIDLEAISYTYFDGKNLI' A
#
# COMPACT_ATOMS: atom_id res chain seq x y z
N MET A 1 14.21 6.40 -4.33
CA MET A 1 12.86 6.13 -3.76
C MET A 1 12.82 6.60 -2.31
N GLY A 2 11.73 7.22 -1.88
CA GLY A 2 11.45 7.62 -0.50
C GLY A 2 10.66 6.53 0.23
N SER A 3 10.75 6.53 1.55
CA SER A 3 10.02 5.64 2.45
C SER A 3 9.52 6.47 3.63
N TYR A 4 8.31 6.16 4.08
CA TYR A 4 7.66 6.81 5.20
C TYR A 4 6.81 5.78 5.95
N GLU A 5 6.92 5.79 7.27
CA GLU A 5 6.16 4.93 8.18
C GLU A 5 5.53 5.78 9.27
N TRP A 6 4.34 5.41 9.73
CA TRP A 6 3.61 6.05 10.82
C TRP A 6 2.86 4.99 11.65
N GLY A 7 2.27 5.40 12.77
CA GLY A 7 1.59 4.58 13.76
C GLY A 7 2.56 3.56 14.35
N HIS A 8 2.13 2.30 14.30
CA HIS A 8 2.90 1.14 14.73
C HIS A 8 4.08 0.78 13.80
N LYS A 9 4.34 1.58 12.75
CA LYS A 9 5.42 1.36 11.78
C LYS A 9 5.31 0.00 11.07
N ILE A 10 4.08 -0.36 10.73
CA ILE A 10 3.76 -1.62 10.05
C ILE A 10 3.70 -1.41 8.53
N ALA A 11 3.15 -0.29 8.09
CA ALA A 11 2.98 0.01 6.68
C ALA A 11 4.12 0.92 6.19
N ASP A 12 4.93 0.40 5.26
CA ASP A 12 6.02 1.16 4.63
C ASP A 12 5.54 1.77 3.31
N HIS A 13 5.32 3.09 3.33
CA HIS A 13 4.85 3.84 2.19
C HIS A 13 6.03 4.29 1.33
N ARG A 14 6.11 3.77 0.10
CA ARG A 14 7.17 4.10 -0.87
C ARG A 14 6.69 5.09 -1.92
N PHE A 15 7.51 6.11 -2.18
CA PHE A 15 7.18 7.19 -3.12
C PHE A 15 8.39 7.67 -3.92
N CYS A 16 8.14 8.36 -5.04
CA CYS A 16 9.18 8.98 -5.84
C CYS A 16 9.70 10.26 -5.17
N LYS A 17 11.02 10.35 -4.90
CA LYS A 17 11.62 11.55 -4.29
C LYS A 17 11.67 12.76 -5.24
N SER A 18 11.55 12.53 -6.54
CA SER A 18 11.66 13.59 -7.55
C SER A 18 10.32 14.27 -7.83
N CYS A 19 9.22 13.51 -7.89
CA CYS A 19 7.89 14.06 -8.21
C CYS A 19 6.84 13.87 -7.09
N GLY A 20 7.19 13.19 -6.00
CA GLY A 20 6.28 12.96 -4.87
C GLY A 20 5.21 11.89 -5.08
N SER A 21 5.12 11.28 -6.26
CA SER A 21 4.11 10.24 -6.54
C SER A 21 4.26 9.04 -5.61
N SER A 22 3.17 8.63 -4.96
CA SER A 22 3.09 7.36 -4.22
C SER A 22 3.17 6.19 -5.19
N ILE A 23 4.01 5.20 -4.90
CA ILE A 23 4.28 4.06 -5.77
C ILE A 23 3.64 2.80 -5.20
N MET A 24 3.95 2.49 -3.94
CA MET A 24 3.44 1.31 -3.26
C MET A 24 3.38 1.50 -1.75
N ILE A 25 2.61 0.64 -1.10
CA ILE A 25 2.59 0.47 0.35
C ILE A 25 2.85 -1.00 0.62
N ASP A 26 3.91 -1.26 1.35
CA ASP A 26 4.17 -2.59 1.88
C ASP A 26 3.32 -2.77 3.13
N LEU A 27 2.29 -3.61 3.06
CA LEU A 27 1.37 -3.88 4.15
C LEU A 27 1.73 -5.17 4.90
N ARG A 28 2.99 -5.65 4.75
CA ARG A 28 3.51 -6.75 5.54
C ARG A 28 3.21 -6.51 7.00
N ARG A 29 2.33 -7.34 7.58
CA ARG A 29 2.14 -7.34 9.01
C ARG A 29 3.36 -8.02 9.62
N PRO A 30 4.22 -7.31 10.37
CA PRO A 30 5.28 -7.98 11.09
C PRO A 30 4.63 -9.01 12.04
N GLU A 31 5.41 -10.03 12.36
CA GLU A 31 5.11 -11.13 13.30
C GLU A 31 4.61 -10.66 14.69
N ALA A 32 4.56 -9.34 14.93
CA ALA A 32 3.98 -8.65 16.08
C ALA A 32 2.53 -9.07 16.42
N PHE A 33 1.82 -9.77 15.52
CA PHE A 33 0.46 -10.31 15.77
C PHE A 33 0.36 -11.85 15.62
N GLY A 34 1.47 -12.58 15.53
CA GLY A 34 1.51 -14.05 15.37
C GLY A 34 2.28 -14.51 14.13
N GLU A 35 2.14 -15.79 13.75
CA GLU A 35 2.82 -16.37 12.57
C GLU A 35 2.56 -15.56 11.30
N ALA A 36 3.62 -15.35 10.52
CA ALA A 36 3.57 -14.75 9.20
C ALA A 36 2.73 -15.62 8.28
N ASP A 37 1.43 -15.34 8.17
CA ASP A 37 0.55 -15.96 7.20
C ASP A 37 0.89 -15.38 5.81
N PRO A 38 1.42 -16.17 4.86
CA PRO A 38 1.78 -15.68 3.53
C PRO A 38 0.56 -15.11 2.77
N ARG A 39 -0.66 -15.48 3.16
CA ARG A 39 -1.90 -14.93 2.60
C ARG A 39 -2.20 -13.52 3.10
N LYS A 40 -1.54 -13.09 4.17
CA LYS A 40 -1.63 -11.74 4.76
C LYS A 40 -0.49 -10.84 4.31
N ASP A 41 0.47 -11.37 3.54
CA ASP A 41 1.48 -10.56 2.89
C ASP A 41 0.82 -9.85 1.69
N MET A 42 0.65 -8.54 1.82
CA MET A 42 -0.05 -7.72 0.86
C MET A 42 0.80 -6.51 0.49
N VAL A 43 0.85 -6.21 -0.79
CA VAL A 43 1.44 -4.97 -1.31
C VAL A 43 0.36 -4.20 -2.03
N GLY A 44 0.09 -2.98 -1.55
CA GLY A 44 -0.75 -2.02 -2.27
C GLY A 44 0.09 -1.32 -3.34
N ILE A 45 -0.36 -1.30 -4.58
CA ILE A 45 0.32 -0.60 -5.69
C ILE A 45 -0.59 0.52 -6.20
N ASN A 46 -0.01 1.69 -6.44
CA ASN A 46 -0.76 2.78 -7.05
C ASN A 46 -1.04 2.47 -8.53
N VAL A 47 -2.31 2.18 -8.82
CA VAL A 47 -2.73 1.74 -10.14
C VAL A 47 -2.49 2.81 -11.23
N ARG A 48 -2.46 4.10 -10.86
CA ARG A 48 -2.23 5.21 -11.78
C ARG A 48 -0.81 5.25 -12.34
N ASN A 49 0.11 4.48 -11.77
CA ASN A 49 1.50 4.37 -12.25
C ASN A 49 1.66 3.34 -13.37
N PHE A 50 0.66 2.49 -13.63
CA PHE A 50 0.69 1.55 -14.75
C PHE A 50 0.43 2.26 -16.07
N LYS A 51 1.10 1.80 -17.12
CA LYS A 51 0.85 2.24 -18.49
C LYS A 51 -0.25 1.39 -19.12
N ASN A 52 -1.03 1.99 -20.02
CA ASN A 52 -2.07 1.31 -20.79
C ASN A 52 -3.17 0.68 -19.91
N ILE A 53 -3.55 1.38 -18.85
CA ILE A 53 -4.70 0.99 -18.02
C ILE A 53 -5.86 1.96 -18.25
N ASP A 54 -7.06 1.41 -18.47
CA ASP A 54 -8.28 2.19 -18.56
C ASP A 54 -8.87 2.35 -17.16
N LEU A 55 -8.75 3.56 -16.61
CA LEU A 55 -9.24 3.89 -15.27
C LEU A 55 -10.76 4.00 -15.21
N GLU A 56 -11.43 4.26 -16.34
CA GLU A 56 -12.89 4.41 -16.40
C GLU A 56 -13.59 3.04 -16.42
N ALA A 57 -12.93 2.02 -16.99
CA ALA A 57 -13.44 0.65 -17.01
C ALA A 57 -13.24 -0.11 -15.68
N ILE A 58 -12.47 0.43 -14.72
CA ILE A 58 -12.15 -0.25 -13.46
C ILE A 58 -13.26 -0.04 -12.42
N SER A 59 -13.72 -1.15 -11.83
CA SER A 59 -14.53 -1.10 -10.61
C SER A 59 -13.64 -0.94 -9.38
N TYR A 60 -13.94 0.03 -8.53
CA TYR A 60 -13.24 0.27 -7.28
C TYR A 60 -14.24 0.42 -6.13
N THR A 61 -13.87 -0.08 -4.96
CA THR A 61 -14.60 0.13 -3.71
C THR A 61 -13.89 1.19 -2.88
N TYR A 62 -14.66 2.11 -2.29
CA TYR A 62 -14.10 3.08 -1.35
C TYR A 62 -13.70 2.37 -0.05
N PHE A 63 -12.48 2.67 0.43
CA PHE A 63 -11.91 2.11 1.64
C PHE A 63 -11.13 3.18 2.39
N ASP A 64 -11.54 3.50 3.62
CA ASP A 64 -10.90 4.52 4.47
C ASP A 64 -10.09 3.92 5.64
N GLY A 65 -10.20 2.61 5.88
CA GLY A 65 -9.46 1.88 6.90
C GLY A 65 -9.70 2.33 8.34
N LYS A 66 -10.65 3.24 8.61
CA LYS A 66 -10.78 3.92 9.91
C LYS A 66 -11.03 2.97 11.09
N ASN A 67 -11.69 1.84 10.85
CA ASN A 67 -12.09 0.87 11.88
C ASN A 67 -11.31 -0.45 11.81
N LEU A 68 -10.22 -0.53 11.02
CA LEU A 68 -9.47 -1.77 10.79
C LEU A 68 -8.08 -1.80 11.47
N ILE A 69 -7.70 -0.71 12.13
CA ILE A 69 -6.39 -0.50 12.77
C ILE A 69 -6.61 0.02 14.19
#